data_AF-A0A016SGA9-F1
#
_entry.id   AF-A0A016SGA9-F1
#
_cell.length_a   1.000
_cell.length_b   1.000
_cell.length_c   1.000
_cell.angle_alpha   90.00
_cell.angle_beta   90.00
_cell.angle_gamma   90.00
#
_symmetry.space_group_name_H-M   'P 1'
#
loop_
_entity.id
_entity.type
_entity.pdbx_description
1 polymer ?
#
loop_
_entity_poly.entity_id
_entity_poly.type
_entity_poly.pdbx_seq_one_letter_code
_entity_poly.pdbx_strand_id
1 'polypeptide(L)'
;MDFYSESFLLCKKRLLEYNFLLRSIDLKNSFNTRNPIDNDKTFKDQMERVTELEKRTKKVYILQALPSCIAGNMELAHKFTDKGRPLREIKDKLIWKDDFFARLRIHEMEKRCQNCEVIDYLPMLVDENGHYLGYNPKNNLVYIDSANHLTRFGKEMIQPLFDRLAENFRIDVVFDNTTLS
;
A
#
# COMPACT_ATOMS: atom_id res chain seq x y z
N MET A 1 -19.28 -0.69 -2.99
CA MET A 1 -18.47 0.54 -2.94
C MET A 1 -17.46 0.25 -1.84
N ASP A 2 -16.42 -0.50 -2.19
CA ASP A 2 -15.67 -1.26 -1.20
C ASP A 2 -14.32 -0.57 -0.99
N PHE A 3 -14.33 0.40 -0.10
CA PHE A 3 -13.13 1.05 0.44
C PHE A 3 -12.54 0.13 1.50
N TYR A 4 -11.52 -0.64 1.15
CA TYR A 4 -10.78 -1.44 2.14
C TYR A 4 -9.84 -0.51 2.91
N SER A 5 -10.26 -0.17 4.13
CA SER A 5 -9.58 0.74 5.04
C SER A 5 -8.41 0.03 5.73
N GLU A 6 -7.17 0.37 5.36
CA GLU A 6 -6.07 0.28 6.31
C GLU A 6 -5.88 1.62 6.99
N SER A 7 -6.83 1.96 7.87
CA SER A 7 -6.73 3.06 8.83
C SER A 7 -5.78 2.71 9.98
N PHE A 8 -4.60 2.15 9.66
CA PHE A 8 -3.67 1.64 10.66
C PHE A 8 -2.27 2.19 10.46
N LEU A 9 -2.14 3.53 10.57
CA LEU A 9 -0.90 4.13 11.05
C LEU A 9 -1.04 5.57 11.55
N LEU A 10 -2.02 5.84 12.42
CA LEU A 10 -2.14 7.15 13.11
C LEU A 10 -2.54 7.04 14.60
N CYS A 11 -2.56 5.83 15.19
CA CYS A 11 -2.96 5.64 16.59
C CYS A 11 -1.76 5.66 17.58
N LYS A 12 -0.80 6.57 17.36
CA LYS A 12 0.16 6.96 18.40
C LYS A 12 0.43 8.45 18.30
N LYS A 13 -0.48 9.21 18.92
CA LYS A 13 -0.50 10.68 19.08
C LYS A 13 -0.80 11.49 17.81
N ARG A 14 -2.07 11.91 17.72
CA ARG A 14 -2.51 13.20 17.17
C ARG A 14 -2.04 13.49 15.72
N LEU A 15 -2.38 12.61 14.80
CA LEU A 15 -2.17 12.80 13.37
C LEU A 15 -3.49 12.98 12.62
N LEU A 16 -4.36 13.85 13.14
CA LEU A 16 -5.64 14.23 12.49
C LEU A 16 -5.46 15.16 11.28
N GLU A 17 -4.22 15.50 10.91
CA GLU A 17 -3.90 16.48 9.85
C GLU A 17 -3.39 15.84 8.54
N TYR A 18 -3.16 14.52 8.51
CA TYR A 18 -2.59 13.85 7.34
C TYR A 18 -3.65 13.07 6.56
N ASN A 19 -3.82 13.44 5.29
CA ASN A 19 -4.77 12.81 4.39
C ASN A 19 -4.05 11.72 3.58
N PHE A 20 -4.38 10.48 3.88
CA PHE A 20 -3.91 9.31 3.14
C PHE A 20 -4.92 8.95 2.05
N LEU A 21 -4.45 8.83 0.82
CA LEU A 21 -5.23 8.20 -0.24
C LEU A 21 -5.12 6.68 -0.12
N LEU A 22 -6.28 6.06 0.14
CA LEU A 22 -6.44 4.62 0.20
C LEU A 22 -6.24 3.97 -1.16
N ARG A 23 -5.79 2.71 -1.14
CA ARG A 23 -5.63 1.86 -2.33
C ARG A 23 -6.99 1.46 -2.86
N SER A 24 -7.45 2.15 -3.90
CA SER A 24 -8.64 1.75 -4.65
C SER A 24 -8.35 0.49 -5.47
N ILE A 25 -9.22 -0.53 -5.35
CA ILE A 25 -9.15 -1.76 -6.15
C ILE A 25 -9.31 -1.45 -7.64
N ASP A 26 -10.10 -0.43 -7.99
CA ASP A 26 -10.35 -0.04 -9.38
C ASP A 26 -9.06 0.35 -10.11
N LEU A 27 -8.04 0.83 -9.38
CA LEU A 27 -6.73 1.13 -9.94
C LEU A 27 -6.05 -0.09 -10.58
N LYS A 28 -6.49 -1.31 -10.29
CA LYS A 28 -5.94 -2.54 -10.89
C LYS A 28 -6.56 -2.91 -12.22
N ASN A 29 -7.70 -2.31 -12.59
CA ASN A 29 -8.39 -2.61 -13.84
C ASN A 29 -7.48 -2.34 -15.04
N SER A 30 -7.40 -3.30 -15.97
CA SER A 30 -6.56 -3.15 -17.15
C SER A 30 -7.00 -1.96 -18.01
N PHE A 31 -6.03 -1.26 -18.59
CA PHE A 31 -6.27 -0.23 -19.58
C PHE A 31 -5.25 -0.30 -20.73
N ASN A 32 -5.53 0.35 -21.85
CA ASN A 32 -4.62 0.37 -22.98
C ASN A 32 -3.47 1.36 -22.72
N THR A 33 -2.29 0.84 -22.42
CA THR A 33 -1.08 1.63 -22.13
C THR A 33 -0.48 2.35 -23.35
N ARG A 34 -0.98 2.08 -24.57
CA ARG A 34 -0.58 2.83 -25.78
C ARG A 34 -1.33 4.15 -25.91
N ASN A 35 -2.47 4.28 -25.27
CA ASN A 35 -3.23 5.53 -25.25
C ASN A 35 -2.66 6.45 -24.16
N PRO A 36 -2.74 7.79 -24.33
CA PRO A 36 -2.43 8.72 -23.26
C PRO A 36 -3.20 8.35 -21.99
N ILE A 37 -2.53 8.35 -20.83
CA ILE A 37 -3.17 7.98 -19.56
C ILE A 37 -4.32 8.92 -19.20
N ASP A 38 -4.32 10.15 -19.71
CA ASP A 38 -5.44 11.08 -19.53
C ASP A 38 -6.73 10.57 -20.17
N ASN A 39 -6.70 9.54 -21.02
CA ASN A 39 -7.91 8.89 -21.55
C ASN A 39 -8.45 7.79 -20.61
N ASP A 40 -7.68 7.35 -19.62
CA ASP A 40 -8.10 6.35 -18.65
C ASP A 40 -9.04 6.96 -17.61
N LYS A 41 -10.29 6.48 -17.57
CA LYS A 41 -11.33 6.99 -16.67
C LYS A 41 -10.93 6.81 -15.19
N THR A 42 -10.39 5.64 -14.84
CA THR A 42 -9.98 5.34 -13.47
C THR A 42 -8.89 6.29 -12.98
N PHE A 43 -7.91 6.59 -13.82
CA PHE A 43 -6.87 7.57 -13.54
C PHE A 43 -7.45 8.97 -13.35
N LYS A 44 -8.33 9.43 -14.26
CA LYS A 44 -9.00 10.73 -14.15
C LYS A 44 -9.76 10.88 -12.83
N ASP A 45 -10.60 9.91 -12.50
CA ASP A 45 -11.40 9.93 -11.27
C ASP A 45 -10.52 9.98 -10.01
N GLN A 46 -9.37 9.29 -10.03
CA GLN A 46 -8.44 9.35 -8.89
C GLN A 46 -7.60 10.61 -8.86
N MET A 47 -7.15 11.12 -10.00
CA MET A 47 -6.40 12.37 -10.08
C MET A 47 -7.24 13.56 -9.61
N GLU A 48 -8.55 13.57 -9.89
CA GLU A 48 -9.48 14.57 -9.36
C GLU A 48 -9.51 14.54 -7.82
N ARG A 49 -9.59 13.35 -7.22
CA ARG A 49 -9.55 13.18 -5.75
C ARG A 49 -8.21 13.63 -5.15
N VAL A 50 -7.09 13.27 -5.79
CA VAL A 50 -5.75 13.73 -5.39
C VAL A 50 -5.70 15.25 -5.41
N THR A 51 -6.16 15.87 -6.50
CA THR A 51 -6.16 17.33 -6.68
C THR A 51 -7.02 18.02 -5.63
N GLU A 52 -8.18 17.46 -5.29
CA GLU A 52 -9.05 18.02 -4.25
C GLU A 52 -8.45 17.91 -2.83
N LEU A 53 -7.72 16.82 -2.54
CA LEU A 53 -6.99 16.68 -1.28
C LEU A 53 -5.78 17.61 -1.23
N GLU A 54 -5.04 17.75 -2.33
CA GLU A 54 -3.89 18.62 -2.43
C GLU A 54 -4.26 20.09 -2.12
N LYS A 55 -5.43 20.55 -2.57
CA LYS A 55 -5.94 21.90 -2.26
C LYS A 55 -6.19 22.16 -0.77
N ARG A 56 -6.40 21.10 0.03
CA ARG A 56 -6.87 21.19 1.43
C ARG A 56 -5.81 20.78 2.44
N THR A 57 -4.63 20.35 1.97
CA THR A 57 -3.65 19.66 2.80
C THR A 57 -2.25 20.12 2.46
N LYS A 58 -1.37 20.16 3.47
CA LYS A 58 0.05 20.47 3.24
C LYS A 58 0.74 19.38 2.43
N LYS A 59 0.28 18.13 2.57
CA LYS A 59 0.87 16.95 1.94
C LYS A 59 -0.15 15.80 1.82
N VAL A 60 -0.11 15.10 0.69
CA VAL A 60 -0.95 13.93 0.39
C VAL A 60 -0.09 12.69 0.31
N TYR A 61 -0.42 11.67 1.09
CA TYR A 61 0.31 10.40 1.06
C TYR A 61 -0.45 9.37 0.25
N ILE A 62 0.20 8.76 -0.73
CA ILE A 62 -0.39 7.75 -1.61
C ILE A 62 0.30 6.42 -1.37
N LEU A 63 -0.45 5.41 -0.92
CA LEU A 63 0.11 4.07 -0.79
C LEU A 63 0.24 3.40 -2.16
N GLN A 64 1.43 2.88 -2.46
CA GLN A 64 1.65 2.13 -3.69
C GLN A 64 0.88 0.79 -3.68
N ALA A 65 0.52 0.31 -4.86
CA ALA A 65 -0.21 -0.94 -5.02
C ALA A 65 0.64 -2.17 -4.65
N LEU A 66 -0.03 -3.15 -4.05
CA LEU A 66 0.48 -4.50 -3.81
C LEU A 66 -0.28 -5.50 -4.68
N PRO A 67 0.33 -6.64 -5.06
CA PRO A 67 -0.39 -7.79 -5.61
C PRO A 67 -1.55 -8.23 -4.69
N SER A 68 -2.72 -8.55 -5.25
CA SER A 68 -3.90 -9.00 -4.48
C SER A 68 -3.70 -10.39 -3.90
N CYS A 69 -4.38 -10.72 -2.80
CA CYS A 69 -4.57 -12.10 -2.39
C CYS A 69 -5.56 -12.84 -3.29
N ILE A 70 -5.36 -14.15 -3.48
CA ILE A 70 -6.36 -15.03 -4.09
C ILE A 70 -7.47 -15.32 -3.07
N ALA A 71 -8.72 -15.42 -3.52
CA ALA A 71 -9.82 -15.85 -2.68
C ALA A 71 -9.51 -17.22 -2.04
N GLY A 72 -9.67 -17.33 -0.72
CA GLY A 72 -9.32 -18.54 0.03
C GLY A 72 -7.82 -18.74 0.26
N ASN A 73 -6.97 -17.72 0.05
CA ASN A 73 -5.53 -17.76 0.33
C ASN A 73 -5.20 -18.30 1.73
N MET A 74 -5.92 -17.85 2.76
CA MET A 74 -5.68 -18.25 4.15
C MET A 74 -6.02 -19.72 4.37
N GLU A 75 -7.17 -20.18 3.86
CA GLU A 75 -7.57 -21.59 3.94
C GLU A 75 -6.54 -22.48 3.22
N LEU A 76 -6.05 -22.03 2.05
CA LEU A 76 -5.03 -22.74 1.29
C LEU A 76 -3.69 -22.80 2.04
N ALA A 77 -3.27 -21.72 2.68
CA ALA A 77 -2.06 -21.67 3.50
C ALA A 77 -2.16 -22.59 4.73
N HIS A 78 -3.31 -22.59 5.41
CA HIS A 78 -3.59 -23.49 6.54
C HIS A 78 -3.55 -24.96 6.10
N LYS A 79 -4.25 -25.33 5.02
CA LYS A 79 -4.22 -26.71 4.49
C LYS A 79 -2.82 -27.21 4.12
N PHE A 80 -1.92 -26.32 3.70
CA PHE A 80 -0.53 -26.68 3.44
C PHE A 80 0.22 -26.95 4.75
N THR A 81 0.13 -26.01 5.69
CA THR A 81 0.87 -26.06 6.95
C THR A 81 0.37 -27.15 7.90
N ASP A 82 -0.93 -27.43 7.93
CA ASP A 82 -1.53 -28.54 8.71
C ASP A 82 -1.02 -29.91 8.28
N LYS A 83 -0.58 -30.04 7.02
CA LYS A 83 0.04 -31.26 6.48
C LYS A 83 1.55 -31.33 6.75
N GLY A 84 2.10 -30.43 7.57
CA GLY A 84 3.52 -30.30 7.84
C GLY A 84 4.32 -29.76 6.65
N ARG A 85 3.66 -29.25 5.60
CA ARG A 85 4.35 -28.73 4.40
C ARG A 85 4.68 -27.25 4.58
N PRO A 86 5.92 -26.82 4.28
CA PRO A 86 6.29 -25.42 4.35
C PRO A 86 5.62 -24.62 3.22
N LEU A 87 5.24 -23.37 3.51
CA LEU A 87 4.58 -22.51 2.55
C LEU A 87 5.44 -22.25 1.30
N ARG A 88 6.78 -22.27 1.39
CA ARG A 88 7.65 -22.11 0.21
C ARG A 88 7.32 -23.04 -0.97
N GLU A 89 6.72 -24.20 -0.71
CA GLU A 89 6.28 -25.14 -1.76
C GLU A 89 5.06 -24.63 -2.55
N ILE A 90 4.25 -23.74 -1.96
CA ILE A 90 3.09 -23.14 -2.60
C ILE A 90 3.47 -22.05 -3.61
N LYS A 91 4.70 -21.52 -3.52
CA LYS A 91 5.23 -20.44 -4.37
C LYS A 91 4.32 -19.21 -4.31
N ASP A 92 3.90 -18.67 -5.45
CA ASP A 92 3.08 -17.46 -5.59
C ASP A 92 1.57 -17.73 -5.61
N LYS A 93 1.11 -18.97 -5.34
CA LYS A 93 -0.32 -19.32 -5.44
C LYS A 93 -1.22 -18.72 -4.33
N LEU A 94 -0.68 -17.86 -3.46
CA LEU A 94 -1.50 -17.08 -2.52
C LEU A 94 -1.88 -15.71 -3.07
N ILE A 95 -1.32 -15.30 -4.21
CA ILE A 95 -1.48 -13.95 -4.75
C ILE A 95 -1.81 -13.92 -6.25
N TRP A 96 -2.43 -12.83 -6.69
CA TRP A 96 -2.50 -12.40 -8.08
C TRP A 96 -1.46 -11.32 -8.35
N LYS A 97 -0.65 -11.48 -9.41
CA LYS A 97 0.30 -10.45 -9.89
C LYS A 97 -0.42 -9.38 -10.70
N ASP A 98 -1.30 -8.64 -10.05
CA ASP A 98 -2.30 -7.74 -10.67
C ASP A 98 -2.08 -6.25 -10.37
N ASP A 99 -0.91 -5.88 -9.84
CA ASP A 99 -0.60 -4.52 -9.41
C ASP A 99 0.00 -3.63 -10.51
N PHE A 100 0.37 -4.19 -11.66
CA PHE A 100 1.02 -3.45 -12.76
C PHE A 100 0.28 -2.16 -13.16
N PHE A 101 -1.02 -2.25 -13.48
CA PHE A 101 -1.79 -1.09 -13.92
C PHE A 101 -1.98 -0.07 -12.80
N ALA A 102 -2.14 -0.53 -11.56
CA ALA A 102 -2.28 0.34 -10.41
C ALA A 102 -0.99 1.12 -10.13
N ARG A 103 0.16 0.43 -10.19
CA ARG A 103 1.48 1.05 -10.06
C ARG A 103 1.72 2.11 -11.13
N LEU A 104 1.34 1.83 -12.37
CA LEU A 104 1.47 2.79 -13.47
C LEU A 104 0.61 4.03 -13.22
N ARG A 105 -0.66 3.86 -12.83
CA ARG A 105 -1.54 5.00 -12.49
C ARG A 105 -0.99 5.82 -11.32
N ILE A 106 -0.53 5.16 -10.26
CA ILE A 106 0.03 5.84 -9.08
C ILE A 106 1.32 6.61 -9.43
N HIS A 107 2.19 6.02 -10.23
CA HIS A 107 3.40 6.70 -10.71
C HIS A 107 3.07 7.95 -11.55
N GLU A 108 2.01 7.89 -12.35
CA GLU A 108 1.54 9.03 -13.14
C GLU A 108 0.83 10.10 -12.29
N MET A 109 0.21 9.72 -11.17
CA MET A 109 -0.33 10.67 -10.19
C MET A 109 0.80 11.38 -9.43
N GLU A 110 1.83 10.64 -9.03
CA GLU A 110 3.03 11.19 -8.36
C GLU A 110 3.69 12.29 -9.17
N LYS A 111 3.83 12.09 -10.49
CA LYS A 111 4.41 13.10 -11.39
C LYS A 111 3.62 14.40 -11.49
N ARG A 112 2.29 14.33 -11.32
CA ARG A 112 1.38 15.47 -11.55
C ARG A 112 1.05 16.21 -10.26
N CYS A 113 0.98 15.49 -9.14
CA CYS A 113 0.74 16.08 -7.83
C CYS A 113 2.00 16.78 -7.32
N GLN A 114 1.87 18.03 -6.88
CA GLN A 114 2.98 18.86 -6.39
C GLN A 114 3.31 18.55 -4.92
N ASN A 115 2.30 18.23 -4.11
CA ASN A 115 2.45 18.00 -2.68
C ASN A 115 2.17 16.53 -2.29
N CYS A 116 2.47 15.58 -3.17
CA CYS A 116 2.27 14.15 -2.89
C CYS A 116 3.57 13.43 -2.52
N GLU A 117 3.46 12.41 -1.68
CA GLU A 117 4.51 11.42 -1.45
C GLU A 117 3.93 10.01 -1.63
N VAL A 118 4.52 9.24 -2.55
CA VAL A 118 4.17 7.83 -2.70
C VAL A 118 4.96 6.99 -1.70
N ILE A 119 4.25 6.23 -0.88
CA ILE A 119 4.83 5.27 0.05
C ILE A 119 4.72 3.89 -0.59
N ASP A 120 5.86 3.34 -1.05
CA ASP A 120 5.96 1.96 -1.50
C ASP A 120 6.62 1.08 -0.43
N TYR A 121 5.82 0.19 0.13
CA TYR A 121 6.28 -0.74 1.16
C TYR A 121 6.35 -2.19 0.66
N LEU A 122 6.08 -2.45 -0.62
CA LEU A 122 6.31 -3.77 -1.23
C LEU A 122 7.75 -4.27 -0.98
N PRO A 123 8.81 -3.45 -1.09
CA PRO A 123 10.18 -3.91 -0.86
C PRO A 123 10.45 -4.47 0.54
N MET A 124 9.58 -4.20 1.53
CA MET A 124 9.70 -4.75 2.88
C MET A 124 9.05 -6.13 3.03
N LEU A 125 8.30 -6.57 2.03
CA LEU A 125 7.49 -7.79 2.05
C LEU A 125 7.96 -8.85 1.05
N VAL A 126 9.01 -8.56 0.28
CA VAL A 126 9.60 -9.49 -0.69
C VAL A 126 10.60 -10.44 -0.04
N ASP A 127 10.83 -11.59 -0.69
CA ASP A 127 11.91 -12.49 -0.33
C ASP A 127 13.30 -11.94 -0.75
N GLU A 128 14.35 -12.71 -0.47
CA GLU A 128 15.74 -12.37 -0.81
C GLU A 128 16.01 -12.24 -2.32
N ASN A 129 15.09 -12.72 -3.16
CA ASN A 129 15.15 -12.60 -4.62
C ASN A 129 14.22 -11.49 -5.15
N GLY A 130 13.56 -10.73 -4.28
CA GLY A 130 12.63 -9.68 -4.66
C GLY A 130 11.23 -10.18 -5.02
N HIS A 131 10.87 -11.44 -4.72
CA HIS A 131 9.53 -11.94 -4.98
C HIS A 131 8.57 -11.63 -3.83
N TYR A 132 7.44 -11.01 -4.16
CA TYR A 132 6.30 -10.93 -3.26
C TYR A 132 5.51 -12.23 -3.32
N LEU A 133 5.34 -12.91 -2.18
CA LEU A 133 4.62 -14.18 -2.09
C LEU A 133 3.36 -14.09 -1.21
N GLY A 134 3.17 -12.96 -0.50
CA GLY A 134 2.14 -12.81 0.53
C GLY A 134 2.47 -13.50 1.87
N TYR A 135 3.64 -14.14 1.98
CA TYR A 135 4.15 -14.79 3.19
C TYR A 135 5.68 -14.83 3.19
N ASN A 136 6.25 -15.19 4.34
CA ASN A 136 7.67 -15.44 4.51
C ASN A 136 8.02 -16.92 4.21
N PRO A 137 8.85 -17.21 3.20
CA PRO A 137 9.18 -18.59 2.82
C PRO A 137 10.08 -19.33 3.84
N LYS A 138 10.68 -18.62 4.81
CA LYS A 138 11.60 -19.19 5.81
C LYS A 138 10.88 -19.67 7.07
N ASN A 139 9.82 -18.98 7.50
CA ASN A 139 9.13 -19.26 8.78
C ASN A 139 7.60 -19.46 8.65
N ASN A 140 7.06 -19.50 7.44
CA ASN A 140 5.63 -19.71 7.14
C ASN A 140 4.69 -18.62 7.70
N LEU A 141 5.19 -17.45 8.11
CA LEU A 141 4.35 -16.34 8.55
C LEU A 141 3.69 -15.65 7.34
N VAL A 142 2.36 -15.60 7.34
CA VAL A 142 1.58 -14.95 6.28
C VAL A 142 1.47 -13.45 6.57
N TYR A 143 1.74 -12.62 5.56
CA TYR A 143 1.76 -11.16 5.69
C TYR A 143 0.42 -10.49 5.37
N ILE A 144 -0.46 -11.15 4.61
CA ILE A 144 -1.76 -10.62 4.20
C ILE A 144 -2.91 -11.56 4.58
N ASP A 145 -4.04 -11.00 4.99
CA ASP A 145 -5.27 -11.75 5.25
C ASP A 145 -6.09 -12.01 3.97
N SER A 146 -7.28 -12.59 4.11
CA SER A 146 -8.18 -12.87 2.98
C SER A 146 -8.86 -11.65 2.37
N ALA A 147 -8.75 -10.49 3.02
CA ALA A 147 -9.26 -9.21 2.54
C ALA A 147 -8.11 -8.30 2.05
N ASN A 148 -6.91 -8.86 1.85
CA ASN A 148 -5.72 -8.15 1.40
C ASN A 148 -5.21 -7.08 2.38
N HIS A 149 -5.55 -7.18 3.67
CA HIS A 149 -4.96 -6.37 4.74
C HIS A 149 -3.70 -7.02 5.29
N LEU A 150 -2.79 -6.22 5.83
CA LEU A 150 -1.62 -6.70 6.54
C LEU A 150 -2.02 -7.38 7.85
N THR A 151 -1.55 -8.61 8.02
CA THR A 151 -1.58 -9.32 9.30
C THR A 151 -0.66 -8.62 10.30
N ARG A 152 -0.68 -9.04 11.57
CA ARG A 152 0.30 -8.58 12.57
C ARG A 152 1.74 -8.74 12.06
N PHE A 153 2.07 -9.87 11.43
CA PHE A 153 3.41 -10.14 10.91
C PHE A 153 3.75 -9.22 9.74
N GLY A 154 2.79 -8.97 8.83
CA GLY A 154 2.97 -7.99 7.76
C GLY A 154 3.23 -6.57 8.30
N LYS A 155 2.51 -6.18 9.35
CA LYS A 155 2.70 -4.89 10.04
C LYS A 155 4.08 -4.78 10.70
N GLU A 156 4.55 -5.83 11.35
CA GLU A 156 5.90 -5.85 11.95
C GLU A 156 7.00 -5.66 10.89
N MET A 157 6.84 -6.21 9.69
CA MET A 157 7.80 -6.03 8.59
C MET A 157 7.87 -4.59 8.07
N ILE A 158 6.74 -3.89 7.98
CA ILE A 158 6.69 -2.51 7.47
C ILE A 158 6.95 -1.47 8.57
N GLN A 159 6.94 -1.86 9.85
CA GLN A 159 7.08 -0.94 10.98
C GLN A 159 8.29 0.00 10.85
N PRO A 160 9.51 -0.46 10.47
CA PRO A 160 10.66 0.44 10.34
C PRO A 160 10.49 1.54 9.30
N LEU A 161 9.72 1.31 8.22
CA LEU A 161 9.41 2.34 7.24
C LEU A 161 8.53 3.42 7.85
N PHE A 162 7.49 2.98 8.56
CA PHE A 162 6.51 3.89 9.15
C PHE A 162 7.02 4.62 10.38
N ASP A 163 7.94 4.03 11.15
CA ASP A 163 8.64 4.74 12.23
C ASP A 163 9.45 5.92 11.66
N ARG A 164 10.16 5.72 10.55
CA ARG A 164 10.86 6.82 9.84
C ARG A 164 9.90 7.89 9.32
N LEU A 165 8.77 7.50 8.74
CA LEU A 165 7.75 8.46 8.30
C LEU A 165 7.19 9.25 9.48
N ALA A 166 6.98 8.60 10.63
CA ALA A 166 6.51 9.25 11.85
C ALA A 166 7.51 10.26 12.43
N GLU A 167 8.81 10.04 12.26
CA GLU A 167 9.84 11.00 12.66
C GLU A 167 9.78 12.28 11.84
N ASN A 168 9.53 12.19 10.53
CA ASN A 168 9.37 13.36 9.67
C ASN A 168 8.20 14.24 10.11
N PHE A 169 7.08 13.63 10.53
CA PHE A 169 5.93 14.36 11.05
C PHE A 169 6.20 15.07 12.38
N ARG A 170 7.11 14.54 13.22
CA ARG A 170 7.45 15.18 14.50
C ARG A 170 8.25 16.46 14.31
N ILE A 171 9.07 16.52 13.26
CA ILE A 171 9.92 17.68 12.97
C ILE A 171 9.07 18.86 12.47
N ASP A 172 8.09 18.61 11.60
CA ASP A 172 7.19 19.65 11.06
C ASP A 172 6.37 20.34 12.15
N VAL A 173 5.95 19.59 13.19
CA VAL A 173 5.21 20.15 14.35
C VAL A 173 6.09 21.05 15.22
N VAL A 174 7.41 20.82 15.25
CA VAL A 174 8.34 21.65 16.03
C VAL A 174 8.62 22.97 15.31
N PHE A 175 8.73 22.96 13.98
CA PHE A 175 8.97 24.18 13.20
C PHE A 175 7.76 25.14 13.18
N ASP A 176 6.52 24.63 13.20
CA ASP A 176 5.32 25.49 13.30
C ASP A 176 5.20 26.22 14.66
N ASN A 177 5.90 25.75 15.71
CA ASN A 177 5.91 26.41 17.03
C ASN A 177 7.02 27.46 17.19
N THR A 178 7.90 27.65 16.21
CA THR A 178 9.06 28.56 16.33
C THR A 178 8.88 29.90 15.59
N THR A 179 7.73 30.12 14.95
CA THR A 179 7.38 31.36 14.23
C THR A 179 6.38 32.25 14.98
N LEU A 180 6.10 31.94 16.25
CA LEU A 180 5.33 32.79 17.16
C LEU A 180 6.16 33.12 18.41
N SER A 181 7.14 34.00 18.24
CA SER A 181 7.77 34.75 19.34
C SER A 181 8.07 36.17 18.91
#